data_AF-A0A7L2S077-F1
#
_entry.id   AF-A0A7L2S077-F1
#
_cell.length_a   1.000
_cell.length_b   1.000
_cell.length_c   1.000
_cell.angle_alpha   90.00
_cell.angle_beta   90.00
_cell.angle_gamma   90.00
#
_symmetry.space_group_name_H-M   'P 1'
#
loop_
_entity.id
_entity.type
_entity.pdbx_description
1 polymer ?
#
loop_
_entity_poly.entity_id
_entity_poly.type
_entity_poly.pdbx_seq_one_letter_code
_entity_poly.pdbx_strand_id
1 'polypeptide(L)'
;FLQETLFPYIKDNVKEYLRAHWEEEECQRDVGLLRKQAQEDSSLDGAVPIPLESGSGEEELERVIQAVVDNVHWQMSLDRKTTALKQLQGHMWRAAYATGLVKGEIFEDVVPAIRKWREAGMKVYIYSSGSIEAQKLLFGYSTEGDILEV
;
A
#
# COMPACT_ATOMS: atom_id res chain seq x y z
N PHE A 1 5.79 -0.65 13.79
CA PHE A 1 4.65 -0.90 12.86
C PHE A 1 4.85 -0.44 11.39
N LEU A 2 4.79 0.85 11.02
CA LEU A 2 4.83 1.24 9.58
C LEU A 2 6.13 0.78 8.87
N GLN A 3 7.28 1.08 9.46
CA GLN A 3 8.60 0.72 8.91
C GLN A 3 8.93 -0.77 9.06
N GLU A 4 8.35 -1.43 10.07
CA GLU A 4 8.72 -2.79 10.48
C GLU A 4 7.74 -3.85 9.96
N THR A 5 6.54 -3.44 9.57
CA THR A 5 5.45 -4.35 9.17
C THR A 5 4.92 -3.97 7.80
N LEU A 6 4.42 -2.74 7.65
CA LEU A 6 3.71 -2.33 6.42
C LEU A 6 4.63 -2.20 5.21
N PHE A 7 5.81 -1.58 5.34
CA PHE A 7 6.75 -1.47 4.22
C PHE A 7 7.44 -2.80 3.86
N PRO A 8 7.90 -3.62 4.83
CA PRO A 8 8.37 -4.97 4.52
C PRO A 8 7.30 -5.80 3.82
N TYR A 9 6.04 -5.73 4.26
CA TYR A 9 4.93 -6.42 3.60
C TYR A 9 4.83 -6.08 2.12
N ILE A 10 4.93 -4.80 1.74
CA ILE A 10 4.92 -4.41 0.31
C ILE A 10 6.07 -5.06 -0.44
N LYS A 11 7.29 -4.99 0.10
CA LYS A 11 8.48 -5.57 -0.55
C LYS A 11 8.31 -7.07 -0.76
N ASP A 12 7.81 -7.77 0.24
CA ASP A 12 7.74 -9.23 0.21
C ASP A 12 6.56 -9.77 -0.63
N ASN A 13 5.54 -8.95 -0.89
CA ASN A 13 4.28 -9.41 -1.50
C ASN A 13 3.93 -8.75 -2.83
N VAL A 14 4.64 -7.69 -3.27
CA VAL A 14 4.27 -6.94 -4.49
C VAL A 14 4.21 -7.84 -5.73
N LYS A 15 5.13 -8.79 -5.88
CA LYS A 15 5.16 -9.69 -7.03
C LYS A 15 3.94 -10.59 -7.08
N GLU A 16 3.60 -11.19 -5.95
CA GLU A 16 2.50 -12.14 -5.84
C GLU A 16 1.15 -11.44 -5.91
N TYR A 17 1.07 -10.22 -5.35
CA TYR A 17 -0.08 -9.34 -5.51
C TYR A 17 -0.31 -9.00 -7.00
N LEU A 18 0.72 -8.55 -7.71
CA LEU A 18 0.59 -8.22 -9.13
C LEU A 18 0.15 -9.42 -9.96
N ARG A 19 0.69 -10.62 -9.70
CA ARG A 19 0.27 -11.86 -10.39
C ARG A 19 -1.19 -12.21 -10.13
N ALA A 20 -1.64 -12.12 -8.89
CA ALA A 20 -2.99 -12.48 -8.50
C ALA A 20 -4.05 -11.50 -9.02
N HIS A 21 -3.69 -10.21 -9.09
CA HIS A 21 -4.61 -9.13 -9.40
C HIS A 21 -4.39 -8.52 -10.79
N TRP A 22 -3.52 -9.09 -11.63
CA TRP A 22 -3.10 -8.45 -12.89
C TRP A 22 -4.29 -8.05 -13.78
N GLU A 23 -5.27 -8.94 -13.93
CA GLU A 23 -6.42 -8.70 -14.80
C GLU A 23 -7.46 -7.73 -14.20
N GLU A 24 -7.27 -7.29 -12.96
CA GLU A 24 -8.17 -6.34 -12.32
C GLU A 24 -7.94 -4.92 -12.86
N GLU A 25 -9.03 -4.21 -13.15
CA GLU A 25 -8.98 -2.83 -13.65
C GLU A 25 -8.24 -1.89 -12.69
N GLU A 26 -8.36 -2.12 -11.38
CA GLU A 26 -7.67 -1.33 -10.36
C GLU A 26 -6.15 -1.55 -10.41
N CYS A 27 -5.70 -2.80 -10.51
CA CYS A 27 -4.29 -3.13 -10.67
C CYS A 27 -3.71 -2.58 -11.98
N GLN A 28 -4.45 -2.70 -13.10
CA GLN A 28 -4.04 -2.12 -14.39
C GLN A 28 -3.91 -0.58 -14.32
N ARG A 29 -4.80 0.10 -13.59
CA ARG A 29 -4.69 1.55 -13.34
C ARG A 29 -3.45 1.88 -12.52
N ASP A 30 -3.14 1.10 -11.49
CA ASP A 30 -1.93 1.29 -10.67
C ASP A 30 -0.66 1.13 -11.50
N VAL A 31 -0.56 0.05 -12.27
CA VAL A 31 0.57 -0.21 -13.17
C VAL A 31 0.70 0.90 -14.22
N GLY A 32 -0.41 1.39 -14.77
CA GLY A 32 -0.43 2.53 -15.69
C GLY A 32 0.16 3.81 -15.07
N LEU A 33 -0.20 4.13 -13.82
CA LEU A 33 0.38 5.27 -13.11
C LEU A 33 1.86 5.07 -12.81
N LEU A 34 2.27 3.86 -12.42
CA LEU A 34 3.68 3.54 -12.17
C LEU A 34 4.51 3.67 -13.45
N ARG A 35 4.00 3.20 -14.61
CA ARG A 35 4.64 3.40 -15.91
C ARG A 35 4.84 4.87 -16.22
N LYS A 36 3.81 5.70 -16.04
CA LYS A 36 3.91 7.15 -16.25
C LYS A 36 4.96 7.77 -15.34
N GLN A 37 4.95 7.41 -14.06
CA GLN A 37 5.95 7.89 -13.09
C GLN A 37 7.37 7.46 -13.50
N ALA A 38 7.57 6.21 -13.94
CA ALA A 38 8.85 5.71 -14.41
C ALA A 38 9.37 6.47 -15.64
N GLN A 39 8.49 6.92 -16.54
CA GLN A 39 8.86 7.77 -17.67
C GLN A 39 9.33 9.16 -17.22
N GLU A 40 8.61 9.78 -16.27
CA GLU A 40 9.01 11.07 -15.68
C GLU A 40 10.37 10.97 -14.96
N ASP A 41 10.65 9.81 -14.38
CA ASP A 41 11.88 9.52 -13.63
C ASP A 41 13.06 9.09 -14.52
N SER A 42 12.87 8.94 -15.83
CA SER A 42 13.86 8.36 -16.76
C SER A 42 15.21 9.09 -16.80
N SER A 43 15.27 10.33 -16.32
CA SER A 43 16.50 11.14 -16.21
C SER A 43 17.24 10.95 -14.89
N LEU A 44 16.66 10.26 -13.91
CA LEU A 44 17.28 10.01 -12.62
C LEU A 44 18.31 8.88 -12.73
N ASP A 45 19.41 9.02 -11.99
CA ASP A 45 20.41 7.96 -11.91
C ASP A 45 19.82 6.70 -11.26
N GLY A 46 20.09 5.55 -11.86
CA GLY A 46 19.53 4.26 -11.45
C GLY A 46 18.02 4.10 -11.65
N ALA A 47 17.34 4.96 -12.41
CA ALA A 47 15.92 4.83 -12.68
C ALA A 47 15.58 3.47 -13.32
N VAL A 48 14.53 2.82 -12.80
CA VAL A 48 14.07 1.52 -13.29
C VAL A 48 12.87 1.71 -14.22
N PRO A 49 12.97 1.39 -15.52
CA PRO A 49 11.87 1.54 -16.46
C PRO A 49 10.83 0.43 -16.28
N ILE A 50 9.58 0.73 -16.65
CA ILE A 50 8.51 -0.27 -16.77
C ILE A 50 8.09 -0.33 -18.24
N PRO A 51 8.46 -1.38 -19.00
CA PRO A 51 8.12 -1.49 -20.41
C PRO A 51 6.61 -1.77 -20.62
N LEU A 52 6.16 -1.48 -21.84
CA LEU A 52 4.91 -2.00 -22.35
C LEU A 52 5.08 -3.45 -22.79
N GLU A 53 3.97 -4.19 -22.79
CA GLU A 53 3.91 -5.53 -23.37
C GLU A 53 4.28 -5.46 -24.85
N SER A 54 5.35 -6.18 -25.21
CA SER A 54 5.91 -6.31 -26.56
C SER A 54 5.48 -7.59 -27.27
N GLY A 55 4.75 -8.47 -26.57
CA GLY A 55 4.25 -9.74 -27.06
C GLY A 55 3.10 -10.27 -26.20
N SER A 56 2.79 -11.55 -26.37
CA SER A 56 1.72 -12.24 -25.64
C SER A 56 2.23 -13.51 -24.97
N GLY A 57 1.69 -13.84 -23.81
CA GLY A 57 1.97 -15.07 -23.08
C GLY A 57 2.57 -14.84 -21.70
N GLU A 58 2.66 -15.92 -20.92
CA GLU A 58 3.08 -15.87 -19.51
C GLU A 58 4.51 -15.32 -19.33
N GLU A 59 5.42 -15.63 -20.24
CA GLU A 59 6.80 -15.12 -20.16
C GLU A 59 6.87 -13.60 -20.32
N GLU A 60 6.05 -13.02 -21.20
CA GLU A 60 6.01 -11.55 -21.36
C GLU A 60 5.37 -10.90 -20.14
N LEU A 61 4.27 -11.47 -19.66
CA LEU A 61 3.61 -11.01 -18.44
C LEU A 61 4.58 -11.01 -17.25
N GLU A 62 5.30 -12.10 -17.03
CA GLU A 62 6.26 -12.23 -15.94
C GLU A 62 7.41 -11.22 -16.05
N ARG A 63 7.88 -10.93 -17.27
CA ARG A 63 8.88 -9.86 -17.49
C ARG A 63 8.36 -8.50 -17.09
N VAL A 64 7.13 -8.16 -17.47
CA VAL A 64 6.52 -6.87 -17.14
C VAL A 64 6.27 -6.77 -15.63
N ILE A 65 5.73 -7.82 -15.00
CA ILE A 65 5.55 -7.87 -13.54
C ILE A 65 6.88 -7.65 -12.84
N GLN A 66 7.95 -8.33 -13.26
CA GLN A 66 9.26 -8.16 -12.64
C GLN A 66 9.77 -6.73 -12.76
N ALA A 67 9.57 -6.06 -13.91
CA ALA A 67 9.95 -4.66 -14.07
C ALA A 67 9.15 -3.72 -13.15
N VAL A 68 7.86 -3.98 -12.91
CA VAL A 68 7.06 -3.23 -11.94
C VAL A 68 7.59 -3.46 -10.52
N VAL A 69 7.89 -4.71 -10.15
CA VAL A 69 8.47 -5.06 -8.84
C VAL A 69 9.80 -4.35 -8.60
N ASP A 70 10.70 -4.39 -9.58
CA ASP A 70 12.01 -3.74 -9.49
C ASP A 70 11.86 -2.21 -9.36
N ASN A 71 10.93 -1.61 -10.11
CA ASN A 71 10.63 -0.18 -10.00
C ASN A 71 10.07 0.19 -8.61
N VAL A 72 9.14 -0.60 -8.08
CA VAL A 72 8.58 -0.39 -6.73
C VAL A 72 9.68 -0.48 -5.67
N HIS A 73 10.54 -1.51 -5.73
CA HIS A 73 11.65 -1.66 -4.82
C HIS A 73 12.64 -0.50 -4.91
N TRP A 74 12.98 -0.06 -6.12
CA TRP A 74 13.86 1.09 -6.34
C TRP A 74 13.26 2.37 -5.73
N GLN A 75 12.00 2.68 -6.02
CA GLN A 75 11.33 3.85 -5.43
C GLN A 75 11.33 3.79 -3.90
N MET A 76 11.03 2.63 -3.31
CA MET A 76 11.04 2.44 -1.86
C MET A 76 12.45 2.53 -1.26
N SER A 77 13.49 2.07 -1.97
CA SER A 77 14.87 2.14 -1.49
C SER A 77 15.38 3.59 -1.34
N LEU A 78 14.78 4.51 -2.10
CA LEU A 78 15.09 5.94 -2.09
C LEU A 78 14.10 6.77 -1.25
N ASP A 79 13.26 6.14 -0.43
CA ASP A 79 12.15 6.77 0.33
C ASP A 79 11.28 7.70 -0.53
N ARG A 80 11.07 7.33 -1.81
CA ARG A 80 10.24 8.13 -2.72
C ARG A 80 8.78 7.98 -2.34
N LYS A 81 8.05 9.09 -2.43
CA LYS A 81 6.66 9.22 -1.95
C LYS A 81 5.72 9.66 -3.06
N THR A 82 5.95 9.13 -4.26
CA THR A 82 5.15 9.43 -5.46
C THR A 82 3.70 8.98 -5.28
N THR A 83 2.78 9.64 -5.98
CA THR A 83 1.36 9.28 -5.94
C THR A 83 1.14 7.85 -6.46
N ALA A 84 1.83 7.48 -7.54
CA ALA A 84 1.73 6.16 -8.15
C ALA A 84 2.13 5.04 -7.16
N LEU A 85 3.26 5.19 -6.47
CA LEU A 85 3.70 4.21 -5.47
C LEU A 85 2.71 4.10 -4.31
N LYS A 86 2.28 5.25 -3.76
CA LYS A 86 1.35 5.27 -2.62
C LYS A 86 -0.01 4.64 -2.94
N GLN A 87 -0.48 4.76 -4.18
CA GLN A 87 -1.74 4.17 -4.61
C GLN A 87 -1.67 2.65 -4.57
N LEU A 88 -0.67 2.05 -5.25
CA LEU A 88 -0.46 0.59 -5.21
C LEU A 88 -0.28 0.09 -3.77
N GLN A 89 0.53 0.80 -2.96
CA GLN A 89 0.74 0.43 -1.56
C GLN A 89 -0.58 0.43 -0.76
N GLY A 90 -1.43 1.44 -0.98
CA GLY A 90 -2.76 1.52 -0.35
C GLY A 90 -3.63 0.32 -0.69
N HIS A 91 -3.69 -0.05 -1.98
CA HIS A 91 -4.48 -1.19 -2.44
C HIS A 91 -3.95 -2.53 -1.92
N MET A 92 -2.63 -2.72 -1.91
CA MET A 92 -1.99 -3.88 -1.31
C MET A 92 -2.29 -3.99 0.19
N TRP A 93 -2.18 -2.89 0.94
CA TRP A 93 -2.52 -2.89 2.36
C TRP A 93 -3.99 -3.18 2.59
N ARG A 94 -4.90 -2.63 1.79
CA ARG A 94 -6.34 -2.93 1.87
C ARG A 94 -6.59 -4.43 1.77
N ALA A 95 -5.97 -5.12 0.81
CA ALA A 95 -6.06 -6.57 0.68
C ALA A 95 -5.47 -7.30 1.91
N ALA A 96 -4.31 -6.84 2.39
CA ALA A 96 -3.63 -7.42 3.56
C ALA A 96 -4.46 -7.33 4.85
N TYR A 97 -5.08 -6.16 5.09
CA TYR A 97 -5.95 -5.93 6.24
C TYR A 97 -7.25 -6.73 6.13
N ALA A 98 -7.89 -6.73 4.96
CA ALA A 98 -9.15 -7.46 4.74
C ALA A 98 -8.99 -8.99 4.91
N THR A 99 -7.81 -9.53 4.59
CA THR A 99 -7.49 -10.96 4.76
C THR A 99 -6.93 -11.29 6.15
N GLY A 100 -6.69 -10.28 7.00
CA GLY A 100 -6.12 -10.46 8.34
C GLY A 100 -4.63 -10.80 8.34
N LEU A 101 -3.94 -10.73 7.20
CA LEU A 101 -2.48 -10.90 7.09
C LEU A 101 -1.74 -9.77 7.81
N VAL A 102 -2.36 -8.60 7.89
CA VAL A 102 -1.89 -7.45 8.68
C VAL A 102 -3.02 -7.00 9.59
N LYS A 103 -2.69 -6.63 10.82
CA LYS A 103 -3.61 -5.99 11.77
C LYS A 103 -3.03 -4.69 12.27
N GLY A 104 -3.88 -3.69 12.45
CA GLY A 104 -3.47 -2.38 12.94
C GLY A 104 -3.08 -2.49 14.41
N GLU A 105 -1.83 -2.19 14.73
CA GLU A 105 -1.36 -2.23 16.10
C GLU A 105 -1.87 -1.01 16.87
N ILE A 106 -2.65 -1.26 17.92
CA ILE A 106 -3.17 -0.24 18.83
C ILE A 106 -2.69 -0.59 20.24
N PHE A 107 -2.06 0.38 20.91
CA PHE A 107 -1.63 0.20 22.30
C PHE A 107 -2.85 -0.02 23.21
N GLU A 108 -2.69 -0.91 24.19
CA GLU A 108 -3.78 -1.43 25.03
C GLU A 108 -4.54 -0.32 25.79
N ASP A 109 -3.90 0.82 26.06
CA ASP A 109 -4.50 1.96 26.75
C ASP A 109 -5.35 2.89 25.86
N VAL A 110 -5.19 2.80 24.54
CA VAL A 110 -5.80 3.74 23.57
C VAL A 110 -7.30 3.53 23.48
N VAL A 111 -7.77 2.30 23.25
CA VAL A 111 -9.21 2.02 23.08
C VAL A 111 -10.01 2.32 24.36
N PRO A 112 -9.55 1.93 25.57
CA PRO A 112 -10.20 2.33 26.81
C PRO A 112 -10.29 3.85 27.01
N ALA A 113 -9.25 4.60 26.60
CA ALA A 113 -9.24 6.05 26.71
C ALA A 113 -10.23 6.71 25.73
N ILE A 114 -10.25 6.27 24.46
CA ILE A 114 -11.17 6.78 23.44
C ILE A 114 -12.63 6.60 23.88
N ARG A 115 -12.98 5.41 24.39
CA ARG A 115 -14.34 5.13 24.91
C ARG A 115 -14.74 6.11 26.01
N LYS A 116 -13.88 6.31 27.00
CA LYS A 116 -14.13 7.27 28.11
C LYS A 116 -14.33 8.69 27.61
N TRP A 117 -13.54 9.13 26.62
CA TRP A 117 -13.69 10.47 26.05
C TRP A 117 -15.01 10.64 25.30
N ARG A 118 -15.45 9.64 24.54
CA ARG A 118 -16.73 9.69 23.82
C ARG A 118 -17.93 9.62 24.78
N GLU A 119 -17.86 8.81 25.84
CA GLU A 119 -18.86 8.78 26.92
C GLU A 119 -18.97 10.15 27.62
N ALA A 120 -17.86 10.88 27.73
CA ALA A 120 -17.83 12.26 28.25
C ALA A 120 -18.30 13.32 27.23
N GLY A 121 -18.76 12.91 26.04
CA GLY A 121 -19.27 13.81 24.99
C GLY A 121 -18.18 14.48 24.15
N MET A 122 -16.92 14.04 24.23
CA MET A 122 -15.82 14.58 23.43
C MET A 122 -15.83 14.00 22.01
N LYS A 123 -15.41 14.81 21.03
CA LYS A 123 -15.12 14.31 19.67
C LYS A 123 -13.66 13.90 19.57
N VAL A 124 -13.40 12.77 18.93
CA VAL A 124 -12.06 12.23 18.68
C VAL A 124 -11.76 12.32 17.19
N TYR A 125 -10.59 12.85 16.84
CA TYR A 125 -10.12 12.98 15.46
C TYR A 125 -8.69 12.48 15.36
N ILE A 126 -8.35 11.87 14.22
CA ILE A 126 -6.99 11.44 13.91
C ILE A 126 -6.39 12.43 12.92
N TYR A 127 -5.14 12.82 13.17
CA TYR A 127 -4.35 13.62 12.24
C TYR A 127 -2.99 12.97 12.05
N SER A 128 -2.72 12.54 10.82
CA SER A 128 -1.51 11.82 10.43
C SER A 128 -1.16 12.11 8.97
N SER A 129 0.11 11.94 8.62
CA SER A 129 0.60 12.05 7.24
C SER A 129 0.16 10.88 6.33
N GLY A 130 -0.38 9.80 6.90
CA GLY A 130 -0.96 8.70 6.15
C GLY A 130 -2.25 9.11 5.43
N SER A 131 -2.59 8.45 4.32
CA SER A 131 -3.86 8.70 3.63
C SER A 131 -5.06 8.37 4.53
N ILE A 132 -6.21 9.03 4.30
CA ILE A 132 -7.45 8.75 5.05
C ILE A 132 -7.82 7.26 4.93
N GLU A 133 -7.63 6.67 3.75
CA GLU A 133 -7.86 5.24 3.54
C GLU A 133 -6.95 4.38 4.40
N ALA A 134 -5.64 4.63 4.41
CA ALA A 134 -4.70 3.88 5.25
C ALA A 134 -5.01 4.01 6.74
N GLN A 135 -5.45 5.19 7.18
CA GLN A 135 -5.91 5.40 8.55
C GLN A 135 -7.16 4.56 8.84
N LYS A 136 -8.17 4.59 7.95
CA LYS A 136 -9.37 3.77 8.12
C LYS A 136 -9.07 2.28 8.17
N LEU A 137 -8.12 1.79 7.37
CA LEU A 137 -7.69 0.40 7.41
C LEU A 137 -7.01 0.05 8.75
N LEU A 138 -6.11 0.90 9.26
CA LEU A 138 -5.44 0.71 10.55
C LEU A 138 -6.46 0.56 11.69
N PHE A 139 -7.43 1.47 11.77
CA PHE A 139 -8.42 1.49 12.84
C PHE A 139 -9.56 0.48 12.64
N GLY A 140 -9.95 0.17 11.39
CA GLY A 140 -11.01 -0.79 11.09
C GLY A 140 -10.59 -2.27 11.23
N TYR A 141 -9.30 -2.55 11.10
CA TYR A 141 -8.73 -3.90 11.20
C TYR A 141 -7.67 -3.98 12.30
N SER A 142 -7.95 -3.35 13.45
CA SER A 142 -6.97 -3.28 14.54
C SER A 142 -6.86 -4.57 15.35
N THR A 143 -5.83 -4.66 16.20
CA THR A 143 -5.68 -5.72 17.22
C THR A 143 -6.85 -5.78 18.19
N GLU A 144 -7.55 -4.66 18.39
CA GLU A 144 -8.72 -4.51 19.26
C GLU A 144 -10.06 -4.66 18.50
N GLY A 145 -10.02 -5.04 17.22
CA GLY A 145 -11.18 -5.10 16.32
C GLY A 145 -11.41 -3.79 15.56
N ASP A 146 -12.60 -3.62 15.01
CA ASP A 146 -12.99 -2.37 14.34
C ASP A 146 -13.27 -1.29 15.39
N ILE A 147 -12.48 -0.20 15.34
CA ILE A 147 -12.61 0.93 16.25
C ILE A 147 -12.96 2.24 15.54
N LEU A 148 -13.47 2.19 14.31
CA LEU A 148 -13.90 3.39 13.56
C LEU A 148 -15.09 4.11 14.20
N GLU A 149 -15.94 3.36 14.90
CA GLU A 149 -17.15 3.89 15.56
C GLU A 149 -17.10 3.85 17.09
N VAL A 150 -16.01 3.35 17.69
CA VAL A 150 -15.83 3.22 19.14
C VAL A 150 -15.79 4.56 19.84
#